data_AF-A0A4V0A223-F1
#
_entry.id   AF-A0A4V0A223-F1
#
_cell.length_a   1.000
_cell.length_b   1.000
_cell.length_c   1.000
_cell.angle_alpha   90.00
_cell.angle_beta   90.00
_cell.angle_gamma   90.00
#
_symmetry.space_group_name_H-M   'P 1'
#
loop_
_entity.id
_entity.type
_entity.pdbx_description
1 polymer ?
#
loop_
_entity_poly.entity_id
_entity_poly.type
_entity_poly.pdbx_seq_one_letter_code
_entity_poly.pdbx_strand_id
1 'polypeptide(L)'
;MGKDPSTISKEIKRNRITHPTSVKSDCTDCPLLKKAPYVCNNCPKKRTDYGFNRYLYYAKKAQEQYETMLRESRQGIPLNKESFYQMDKVLTQGIQKKQSIYHIIQTHNLPVSKATVYRHAKLGYLTAKPIDFPRMVKFKERRKSRKVAIPKELKIGRTYQDFQQLRETDDFFKCLEMDTVIGRPGERCYSPSTFPSATSSSPCFWTTRPLWRSPLNSQL
;
A
#
# COMPACT_ATOMS: atom_id res chain seq x y z
N MET A 1 8.67 28.19 -34.62
CA MET A 1 7.39 28.28 -33.89
C MET A 1 7.44 29.48 -32.95
N GLY A 2 6.97 30.64 -33.40
CA GLY A 2 6.95 31.86 -32.59
C GLY A 2 5.75 31.86 -31.65
N LYS A 3 5.99 32.03 -30.34
CA LYS A 3 4.91 32.28 -29.39
C LYS A 3 4.44 33.72 -29.56
N ASP A 4 3.14 33.96 -29.40
CA ASP A 4 2.57 35.31 -29.39
C ASP A 4 3.29 36.15 -28.32
N PRO A 5 3.79 37.37 -28.64
CA PRO A 5 4.47 38.23 -27.69
C PRO A 5 3.64 38.55 -26.43
N SER A 6 2.31 38.45 -26.51
CA SER A 6 1.39 38.66 -25.39
C SER A 6 1.12 37.42 -24.52
N THR A 7 1.75 36.28 -24.79
CA THR A 7 1.51 35.00 -24.09
C THR A 7 1.64 35.13 -22.57
N ILE A 8 2.69 35.81 -22.10
CA ILE A 8 2.95 36.04 -20.68
C ILE A 8 1.84 36.91 -20.07
N SER A 9 1.44 38.00 -20.75
CA SER A 9 0.37 38.87 -20.25
C SER A 9 -0.99 38.16 -20.20
N LYS A 10 -1.29 37.28 -21.17
CA LYS A 10 -2.51 36.46 -21.18
C LYS A 10 -2.53 35.42 -20.07
N GLU A 11 -1.38 34.81 -19.77
CA GLU A 11 -1.22 33.88 -18.65
C GLU A 11 -1.45 34.59 -17.31
N ILE A 12 -0.75 35.70 -17.06
CA ILE A 12 -0.87 36.47 -15.83
C ILE A 12 -2.30 36.98 -15.64
N LYS A 13 -2.94 37.48 -16.69
CA LYS A 13 -4.34 37.95 -16.62
C LYS A 13 -5.32 36.83 -16.23
N ARG A 14 -5.11 35.61 -16.72
CA ARG A 14 -5.98 34.45 -16.43
C ARG A 14 -5.81 33.94 -15.01
N ASN A 15 -4.58 33.93 -14.51
CA ASN A 15 -4.22 33.28 -13.24
C ASN A 15 -4.02 34.28 -12.06
N ARG A 16 -4.43 35.55 -12.23
CA ARG A 16 -4.34 36.55 -11.15
C ARG A 16 -5.39 36.29 -10.08
N ILE A 17 -5.00 36.46 -8.82
CA ILE A 17 -5.84 36.30 -7.65
C ILE A 17 -6.28 37.68 -7.16
N THR A 18 -7.59 37.85 -7.00
CA THR A 18 -8.17 39.07 -6.43
C THR A 18 -8.11 39.02 -4.92
N HIS A 19 -7.48 40.01 -4.31
CA HIS A 19 -7.49 40.25 -2.87
C HIS A 19 -8.38 41.47 -2.63
N PRO A 20 -9.60 41.29 -2.10
CA PRO A 20 -10.50 42.39 -1.82
C PRO A 20 -9.91 43.28 -0.73
N THR A 21 -10.36 44.53 -0.71
CA THR A 21 -9.99 45.49 0.34
C THR A 21 -11.20 45.81 1.21
N SER A 22 -10.94 45.97 2.52
CA SER A 22 -11.92 46.31 3.54
C SER A 22 -12.24 47.81 3.59
N VAL A 23 -11.31 48.64 3.11
CA VAL A 23 -11.42 50.10 3.04
C VAL A 23 -12.19 50.49 1.77
N LYS A 24 -13.19 51.37 1.90
CA LYS A 24 -13.88 51.97 0.76
C LYS A 24 -13.15 53.27 0.38
N SER A 25 -12.68 53.37 -0.86
CA SER A 25 -12.14 54.61 -1.42
C SER A 25 -12.75 54.88 -2.79
N ASP A 26 -12.78 56.15 -3.19
CA ASP A 26 -13.34 56.59 -4.48
C ASP A 26 -12.45 56.24 -5.69
N CYS A 27 -11.27 55.64 -5.45
CA CYS A 27 -10.35 55.24 -6.50
C CYS A 27 -10.70 53.82 -6.99
N THR A 28 -11.04 53.70 -8.27
CA THR A 28 -11.56 52.46 -8.86
C THR A 28 -10.51 51.37 -9.06
N ASP A 29 -9.25 51.72 -9.42
CA ASP A 29 -8.20 50.74 -9.77
C ASP A 29 -6.76 51.24 -9.49
N CYS A 30 -5.86 50.27 -9.27
CA CYS A 30 -4.42 50.53 -9.16
C CYS A 30 -3.82 51.01 -10.50
N PRO A 31 -2.95 52.05 -10.53
CA PRO A 31 -2.32 52.52 -11.77
C PRO A 31 -1.44 51.47 -12.46
N LEU A 32 -0.89 50.51 -11.70
CA LEU A 32 -0.09 49.39 -12.23
C LEU A 32 -0.91 48.42 -13.10
N LEU A 33 -2.24 48.43 -12.98
CA LEU A 33 -3.13 47.61 -13.81
C LEU A 33 -3.29 48.17 -15.22
N LYS A 34 -2.91 49.44 -15.48
CA LYS A 34 -3.02 50.05 -16.81
C LYS A 34 -1.91 49.59 -17.77
N LYS A 35 -0.83 49.00 -17.25
CA LYS A 35 0.33 48.51 -18.02
C LYS A 35 0.54 47.02 -17.78
N ALA A 36 1.11 46.31 -18.75
CA ALA A 36 1.60 44.95 -18.53
C ALA A 36 2.65 44.97 -17.41
N PRO A 37 2.65 44.01 -16.46
CA PRO A 37 1.96 42.72 -16.44
C PRO A 37 0.53 42.70 -15.82
N TYR A 38 -0.14 43.85 -15.67
CA TYR A 38 -1.53 43.93 -15.17
C TYR A 38 -1.73 43.35 -13.76
N VAL A 39 -0.72 43.47 -12.90
CA VAL A 39 -0.75 42.95 -11.52
C VAL A 39 -0.10 43.92 -10.53
N CYS A 40 -0.54 43.86 -9.28
CA CYS A 40 -0.07 44.67 -8.18
C CYS A 40 1.15 44.06 -7.44
N ASN A 41 1.83 43.06 -8.05
CA ASN A 41 2.97 42.37 -7.43
C ASN A 41 4.10 43.32 -7.02
N ASN A 42 4.31 44.39 -7.80
CA ASN A 42 5.35 45.40 -7.59
C ASN A 42 4.83 46.70 -6.96
N CYS A 43 3.63 46.68 -6.37
CA CYS A 43 3.10 47.87 -5.70
C CYS A 43 3.88 48.15 -4.41
N PRO A 44 4.39 49.38 -4.18
CA PRO A 44 5.14 49.71 -2.96
C PRO A 44 4.29 49.52 -1.69
N LYS A 45 2.98 49.69 -1.80
CA LYS A 45 2.01 49.52 -0.71
C LYS A 45 1.30 48.16 -0.76
N LYS A 46 1.91 47.11 -1.36
CA LYS A 46 1.30 45.77 -1.51
C LYS A 46 0.70 45.19 -0.21
N ARG A 47 1.34 45.45 0.92
CA ARG A 47 0.93 44.95 2.26
C ARG A 47 -0.13 45.81 2.94
N THR A 48 -0.40 47.01 2.44
CA THR A 48 -1.36 47.96 3.02
C THR A 48 -2.64 47.97 2.20
N ASP A 49 -3.77 48.10 2.87
CA ASP A 49 -5.06 48.23 2.21
C ASP A 49 -5.23 49.64 1.65
N TYR A 50 -5.33 49.75 0.32
CA TYR A 50 -5.31 51.02 -0.40
C TYR A 50 -6.72 51.45 -0.89
N GLY A 51 -7.77 50.82 -0.38
CA GLY A 51 -9.14 51.16 -0.75
C GLY A 51 -9.62 50.66 -2.12
N PHE A 52 -8.84 49.81 -2.82
CA PHE A 52 -9.24 49.11 -4.05
C PHE A 52 -8.80 47.63 -4.06
N ASN A 53 -9.43 46.82 -4.90
CA ASN A 53 -9.08 45.40 -5.07
C ASN A 53 -7.66 45.23 -5.64
N ARG A 54 -6.87 44.35 -5.01
CA ARG A 54 -5.51 44.04 -5.48
C ARG A 54 -5.54 42.79 -6.34
N TYR A 55 -4.81 42.80 -7.44
CA TYR A 55 -4.61 41.61 -8.27
C TYR A 55 -3.18 41.12 -8.12
N LEU A 56 -2.99 39.93 -7.55
CA LEU A 56 -1.67 39.34 -7.33
C LEU A 56 -1.51 38.08 -8.16
N TYR A 57 -0.32 37.90 -8.73
CA TYR A 57 0.04 36.69 -9.46
C TYR A 57 1.04 35.86 -8.67
N TYR A 58 0.74 34.58 -8.50
CA TYR A 58 1.61 33.61 -7.83
C TYR A 58 1.89 32.45 -8.78
N ALA A 59 3.12 32.38 -9.31
CA ALA A 59 3.51 31.37 -10.29
C ALA A 59 3.26 29.92 -9.81
N LYS A 60 3.54 29.63 -8.53
CA LYS A 60 3.28 28.30 -7.96
C LYS A 60 1.80 27.90 -8.02
N LYS A 61 0.91 28.82 -7.63
CA LYS A 61 -0.55 28.57 -7.67
C LYS A 61 -1.05 28.42 -9.11
N ALA A 62 -0.53 29.23 -10.03
CA ALA A 62 -0.87 29.14 -11.45
C ALA A 62 -0.49 27.77 -12.03
N GLN A 63 0.70 27.25 -11.67
CA GLN A 63 1.16 25.93 -12.06
C GLN A 63 0.28 24.81 -11.48
N GLU A 64 -0.03 24.88 -10.18
CA GLU A 64 -0.92 23.91 -9.51
C GLU A 64 -2.31 23.87 -10.15
N GLN A 65 -2.88 25.04 -10.48
CA GLN A 65 -4.16 25.14 -11.19
C GLN A 65 -4.09 24.50 -12.58
N TYR A 66 -3.02 24.75 -13.33
CA TYR A 66 -2.80 24.13 -14.62
C TYR A 66 -2.72 22.60 -14.52
N GLU A 67 -1.93 22.08 -13.58
CA GLU A 67 -1.78 20.63 -13.38
C GLU A 67 -3.08 19.98 -12.93
N THR A 68 -3.86 20.66 -12.09
CA THR A 68 -5.18 20.21 -11.65
C THR A 68 -6.15 20.11 -12.82
N MET A 69 -6.28 21.18 -13.62
CA MET A 69 -7.12 21.20 -14.82
C MET A 69 -6.68 20.13 -15.83
N LEU A 70 -5.37 19.94 -16.00
CA LEU A 70 -4.82 18.90 -16.87
C LEU A 70 -5.20 17.50 -16.40
N ARG A 71 -5.18 17.27 -15.08
CA ARG A 71 -5.59 15.99 -14.48
C ARG A 71 -7.09 15.77 -14.61
N GLU A 72 -7.89 16.77 -14.28
CA GLU A 72 -9.37 16.71 -14.31
C GLU A 72 -9.89 16.49 -15.73
N SER A 73 -9.36 17.24 -16.71
CA SER A 73 -9.73 17.06 -18.13
C SER A 73 -9.38 15.68 -18.68
N ARG A 74 -8.37 15.01 -18.10
CA ARG A 74 -7.94 13.65 -18.46
C ARG A 74 -8.54 12.57 -17.54
N GLN A 75 -9.40 12.95 -16.60
CA GLN A 75 -10.05 12.03 -15.69
C GLN A 75 -11.34 11.50 -16.31
N GLY A 76 -11.68 10.24 -16.01
CA GLY A 76 -12.89 9.58 -16.49
C GLY A 76 -12.62 8.50 -17.53
N ILE A 77 -13.70 7.95 -18.08
CA ILE A 77 -13.67 6.87 -19.06
C ILE A 77 -13.97 7.49 -20.43
N PRO A 78 -13.09 7.32 -21.45
CA PRO A 78 -13.29 7.91 -22.77
C PRO A 78 -14.35 7.17 -23.61
N LEU A 79 -15.11 6.23 -23.03
CA LEU A 79 -16.04 5.35 -23.72
C LEU A 79 -17.48 5.82 -23.52
N ASN A 80 -18.34 5.50 -24.49
CA ASN A 80 -19.77 5.70 -24.35
C ASN A 80 -20.32 4.81 -23.22
N LYS A 81 -21.33 5.30 -22.49
CA LYS A 81 -21.90 4.64 -21.30
C LYS A 81 -22.34 3.21 -21.61
N GLU A 82 -23.07 3.00 -22.71
CA GLU A 82 -23.58 1.69 -23.11
C GLU A 82 -22.45 0.69 -23.38
N SER A 83 -21.46 1.10 -24.17
CA SER A 83 -20.29 0.27 -24.49
C SER A 83 -19.50 -0.13 -23.25
N PHE A 84 -19.42 0.77 -22.26
CA PHE A 84 -18.75 0.50 -21.00
C PHE A 84 -19.49 -0.56 -20.18
N TYR A 85 -20.82 -0.47 -20.05
CA TYR A 85 -21.60 -1.46 -19.30
C TYR A 85 -21.63 -2.83 -19.99
N GLN A 86 -21.65 -2.87 -21.32
CA GLN A 86 -21.54 -4.13 -22.07
C GLN A 86 -20.20 -4.82 -21.78
N MET A 87 -19.12 -4.06 -21.80
CA MET A 87 -17.78 -4.54 -21.45
C MET A 87 -17.68 -5.00 -20.00
N ASP A 88 -18.23 -4.23 -19.06
CA ASP A 88 -18.22 -4.57 -17.63
C ASP A 88 -18.96 -5.87 -17.35
N LYS A 89 -20.09 -6.13 -18.02
CA LYS A 89 -20.81 -7.41 -17.94
C LYS A 89 -19.92 -8.58 -18.38
N VAL A 90 -19.25 -8.46 -19.53
CA VAL A 90 -18.36 -9.51 -20.06
C VAL A 90 -17.17 -9.75 -19.12
N LEU A 91 -16.54 -8.66 -18.65
CA LEU A 91 -15.42 -8.75 -17.70
C LEU A 91 -15.85 -9.42 -16.40
N THR A 92 -16.99 -9.02 -15.83
CA THR A 92 -17.51 -9.56 -14.57
C THR A 92 -17.82 -11.05 -14.70
N GLN A 93 -18.45 -11.48 -15.79
CA GLN A 93 -18.70 -12.90 -16.07
C GLN A 93 -17.40 -13.70 -16.20
N GLY A 94 -16.39 -13.18 -16.90
CA GLY A 94 -15.10 -13.85 -17.03
C GLY A 94 -14.33 -13.95 -15.72
N ILE A 95 -14.38 -12.91 -14.88
CA ILE A 95 -13.75 -12.87 -13.56
C ILE A 95 -14.43 -13.85 -12.60
N GLN A 96 -15.76 -13.95 -12.62
CA GLN A 96 -16.51 -14.94 -11.84
C GLN A 96 -16.12 -16.38 -12.20
N LYS A 97 -15.84 -16.64 -13.49
CA LYS A 97 -15.28 -17.91 -13.99
C LYS A 97 -13.79 -18.10 -13.69
N LYS A 98 -13.15 -17.18 -12.95
CA LYS A 98 -11.72 -17.17 -12.62
C LYS A 98 -10.80 -17.18 -13.85
N GLN A 99 -11.26 -16.66 -14.99
CA GLN A 99 -10.43 -16.54 -16.18
C GLN A 99 -9.43 -15.39 -16.04
N SER A 100 -8.29 -15.50 -16.74
CA SER A 100 -7.33 -14.39 -16.78
C SER A 100 -7.88 -13.23 -17.63
N ILE A 101 -7.62 -11.98 -17.23
CA ILE A 101 -8.09 -10.79 -17.98
C ILE A 101 -7.62 -10.83 -19.44
N TYR A 102 -6.37 -11.26 -19.67
CA TYR A 102 -5.83 -11.38 -21.02
C TYR A 102 -6.68 -12.34 -21.87
N HIS A 103 -7.05 -13.49 -21.31
CA HIS A 103 -7.94 -14.44 -21.98
C HIS A 103 -9.32 -13.84 -22.27
N ILE A 104 -9.93 -13.15 -21.30
CA ILE A 104 -11.26 -12.53 -21.47
C ILE A 104 -11.23 -11.50 -22.62
N ILE A 105 -10.18 -10.65 -22.66
CA ILE A 105 -10.01 -9.64 -23.72
C ILE A 105 -9.87 -10.33 -25.09
N GLN A 106 -9.06 -11.39 -25.18
CA GLN A 106 -8.81 -12.09 -26.44
C GLN A 106 -10.04 -12.87 -26.94
N THR A 107 -10.75 -13.55 -26.04
CA THR A 107 -11.93 -14.36 -26.40
C THR A 107 -13.10 -13.49 -26.85
N HIS A 108 -13.29 -12.33 -26.23
CA HIS A 108 -14.41 -11.41 -26.54
C HIS A 108 -14.00 -10.21 -27.41
N ASN A 109 -12.74 -10.14 -27.88
CA ASN A 109 -12.20 -9.05 -28.69
C ASN A 109 -12.55 -7.65 -28.15
N LEU A 110 -12.38 -7.44 -26.84
CA LEU A 110 -12.74 -6.17 -26.21
C LEU A 110 -11.80 -5.04 -26.67
N PRO A 111 -12.30 -3.82 -26.96
CA PRO A 111 -11.50 -2.69 -27.42
C PRO A 111 -10.75 -1.99 -26.27
N VAL A 112 -10.20 -2.75 -25.32
CA VAL A 112 -9.46 -2.22 -24.17
C VAL A 112 -8.18 -2.97 -23.92
N SER A 113 -7.14 -2.21 -23.55
CA SER A 113 -5.91 -2.80 -23.08
C SER A 113 -6.08 -3.40 -21.68
N LYS A 114 -5.31 -4.44 -21.38
CA LYS A 114 -5.19 -5.04 -20.03
C LYS A 114 -4.90 -3.98 -18.96
N ALA A 115 -4.03 -3.01 -19.26
CA ALA A 115 -3.68 -1.93 -18.33
C ALA A 115 -4.88 -1.03 -18.00
N THR A 116 -5.73 -0.75 -18.98
CA THR A 116 -6.97 0.01 -18.79
C THR A 116 -7.94 -0.71 -17.87
N VAL A 117 -8.13 -2.03 -18.04
CA VAL A 117 -8.97 -2.84 -17.15
C VAL A 117 -8.49 -2.78 -15.70
N TYR A 118 -7.19 -2.96 -15.45
CA TYR A 118 -6.65 -2.85 -14.09
C TYR A 118 -6.78 -1.44 -13.50
N ARG A 119 -6.59 -0.38 -14.31
CA ARG A 119 -6.80 1.00 -13.86
C ARG A 119 -8.26 1.24 -13.46
N HIS A 120 -9.21 0.78 -14.27
CA HIS A 120 -10.65 0.90 -13.97
C HIS A 120 -11.06 0.11 -12.74
N ALA A 121 -10.53 -1.11 -12.56
CA ALA A 121 -10.74 -1.88 -11.34
C ALA A 121 -10.20 -1.17 -10.09
N LYS A 122 -9.01 -0.55 -10.18
CA LYS A 122 -8.41 0.17 -9.05
C LYS A 122 -9.17 1.45 -8.70
N LEU A 123 -9.71 2.14 -9.70
CA LEU A 123 -10.54 3.33 -9.54
C LEU A 123 -11.99 3.00 -9.12
N GLY A 124 -12.37 1.71 -9.14
CA GLY A 124 -13.71 1.26 -8.74
C GLY A 124 -14.80 1.54 -9.77
N TYR A 125 -14.46 1.64 -11.05
CA TYR A 125 -15.44 1.87 -12.11
C TYR A 125 -16.16 0.59 -12.57
N LEU A 126 -15.51 -0.56 -12.42
CA LEU A 126 -16.07 -1.86 -12.78
C LEU A 126 -16.93 -2.41 -11.63
N THR A 127 -17.86 -3.29 -11.96
CA THR A 127 -18.63 -4.03 -10.95
C THR A 127 -17.73 -4.98 -10.16
N ALA A 128 -16.72 -5.57 -10.83
CA ALA A 128 -15.72 -6.42 -10.20
C ALA A 128 -14.77 -5.63 -9.28
N LYS A 129 -14.53 -6.12 -8.07
CA LYS A 129 -13.66 -5.49 -7.08
C LYS A 129 -12.21 -5.92 -7.28
N PRO A 130 -11.22 -5.12 -6.83
CA PRO A 130 -9.81 -5.52 -6.82
C PRO A 130 -9.52 -6.91 -6.23
N ILE A 131 -10.33 -7.35 -5.26
CA ILE A 131 -10.20 -8.64 -4.56
C ILE A 131 -10.52 -9.82 -5.48
N ASP A 132 -11.40 -9.62 -6.46
CA ASP A 132 -11.84 -10.69 -7.37
C ASP A 132 -10.74 -11.03 -8.40
N PHE A 133 -9.73 -10.17 -8.54
CA PHE A 133 -8.62 -10.38 -9.45
C PHE A 133 -7.51 -11.21 -8.81
N PRO A 134 -6.98 -12.23 -9.50
CA PRO A 134 -6.07 -13.22 -8.91
C PRO A 134 -4.70 -12.68 -8.46
N ARG A 135 -4.26 -11.52 -8.97
CA ARG A 135 -2.92 -10.97 -8.69
C ARG A 135 -2.91 -9.47 -8.39
N MET A 136 -4.08 -8.85 -8.20
CA MET A 136 -4.17 -7.40 -8.06
C MET A 136 -3.89 -6.96 -6.62
N VAL A 137 -4.40 -7.70 -5.64
CA VAL A 137 -4.17 -7.44 -4.22
C VAL A 137 -3.26 -8.53 -3.67
N LYS A 138 -2.21 -8.13 -2.94
CA LYS A 138 -1.33 -9.04 -2.21
C LYS A 138 -1.26 -8.60 -0.76
N PHE A 139 -1.31 -9.55 0.17
CA PHE A 139 -0.98 -9.26 1.56
C PHE A 139 0.51 -8.89 1.64
N LYS A 140 0.81 -7.85 2.40
CA LYS A 140 2.19 -7.53 2.77
C LYS A 140 2.71 -8.62 3.70
N GLU A 141 3.92 -9.11 3.46
CA GLU A 141 4.57 -10.04 4.38
C GLU A 141 4.68 -9.42 5.79
N ARG A 142 4.31 -10.20 6.80
CA ARG A 142 4.44 -9.77 8.19
C ARG A 142 5.92 -9.72 8.56
N ARG A 143 6.35 -8.61 9.18
CA ARG A 143 7.68 -8.54 9.80
C ARG A 143 7.78 -9.63 10.86
N LYS A 144 8.70 -10.57 10.70
CA LYS A 144 9.01 -11.57 11.72
C LYS A 144 9.96 -10.92 12.73
N SER A 145 9.62 -10.96 14.01
CA SER A 145 10.60 -10.62 15.04
C SER A 145 11.76 -11.61 14.96
N ARG A 146 12.99 -11.13 15.20
CA ARG A 146 14.12 -12.04 15.35
C ARG A 146 13.85 -12.90 16.58
N LYS A 147 13.93 -14.23 16.43
CA LYS A 147 13.88 -15.13 17.58
C LYS A 147 15.07 -14.77 18.49
N VAL A 148 14.82 -14.64 19.79
CA VAL A 148 15.90 -14.44 20.77
C VAL A 148 16.80 -15.67 20.72
N ALA A 149 18.10 -15.47 20.55
CA ALA A 149 19.06 -16.57 20.59
C ALA A 149 19.07 -17.17 22.00
N ILE A 150 18.97 -18.49 22.11
CA ILE A 150 19.11 -19.17 23.40
C ILE A 150 20.53 -18.89 23.92
N PRO A 151 20.69 -18.34 25.14
CA PRO A 151 22.00 -18.04 25.70
C PRO A 151 22.85 -19.32 25.79
N LYS A 152 24.17 -19.18 25.61
CA LYS A 152 25.09 -20.33 25.56
C LYS A 152 25.10 -21.13 26.86
N GLU A 153 24.89 -20.46 27.99
CA GLU A 153 24.87 -21.06 29.33
C GLU A 153 23.80 -22.16 29.46
N LEU A 154 22.62 -21.97 28.86
CA LEU A 154 21.53 -22.97 28.88
C LEU A 154 21.79 -24.17 27.96
N LYS A 155 22.89 -24.18 27.20
CA LYS A 155 23.29 -25.29 26.31
C LYS A 155 24.37 -26.20 26.94
N ILE A 156 24.98 -25.77 28.04
CA ILE A 156 25.98 -26.56 28.78
C ILE A 156 25.25 -27.76 29.40
N GLY A 157 25.76 -28.99 29.22
CA GLY A 157 25.10 -30.22 29.67
C GLY A 157 23.95 -30.70 28.78
N ARG A 158 23.75 -30.08 27.61
CA ARG A 158 22.74 -30.45 26.61
C ARG A 158 23.35 -30.63 25.22
N THR A 159 24.66 -30.83 25.14
CA THR A 159 25.35 -31.10 23.89
C THR A 159 25.21 -32.57 23.50
N TYR A 160 25.49 -32.87 22.23
CA TYR A 160 25.48 -34.26 21.75
C TYR A 160 26.53 -35.13 22.46
N GLN A 161 27.66 -34.55 22.86
CA GLN A 161 28.69 -35.23 23.65
C GLN A 161 28.18 -35.58 25.05
N ASP A 162 27.47 -34.64 25.71
CA ASP A 162 26.81 -34.90 27.00
C ASP A 162 25.78 -36.02 26.88
N PHE A 163 25.05 -36.10 25.75
CA PHE A 163 24.12 -37.19 25.45
C PHE A 163 24.84 -38.54 25.28
N GLN A 164 26.00 -38.57 24.61
CA GLN A 164 26.80 -39.79 24.45
C GLN A 164 27.35 -40.29 25.80
N GLN A 165 27.81 -39.39 26.65
CA GLN A 165 28.26 -39.72 28.00
C GLN A 165 27.10 -40.23 28.88
N LEU A 166 25.93 -39.60 28.80
CA LEU A 166 24.73 -40.03 29.52
C LEU A 166 24.28 -41.44 29.11
N ARG A 167 24.45 -41.79 27.82
CA ARG A 167 24.18 -43.12 27.29
C ARG A 167 25.06 -44.21 27.91
N GLU A 168 26.29 -43.87 28.30
CA GLU A 168 27.25 -44.81 28.88
C GLU A 168 27.04 -45.01 30.40
N THR A 169 26.40 -44.06 31.08
CA THR A 169 26.19 -44.06 32.54
C THR A 169 24.91 -44.78 33.04
N ASP A 170 24.26 -45.57 32.18
CA ASP A 170 23.26 -46.59 32.55
C ASP A 170 21.87 -46.15 33.09
N ASP A 171 21.40 -44.92 32.78
CA ASP A 171 19.99 -44.50 33.02
C ASP A 171 19.19 -44.43 31.70
N PHE A 172 19.40 -45.42 30.82
CA PHE A 172 18.96 -45.45 29.42
C PHE A 172 17.43 -45.61 29.22
N PHE A 173 16.65 -45.75 30.30
CA PHE A 173 15.26 -46.20 30.25
C PHE A 173 14.21 -45.16 29.77
N LYS A 174 14.60 -43.94 29.37
CA LYS A 174 13.66 -42.88 28.98
C LYS A 174 13.89 -42.20 27.62
N CYS A 175 14.86 -42.65 26.82
CA CYS A 175 15.05 -42.08 25.49
C CYS A 175 14.05 -42.67 24.49
N LEU A 176 12.91 -42.00 24.31
CA LEU A 176 12.00 -42.27 23.20
C LEU A 176 12.45 -41.45 21.98
N GLU A 177 13.06 -42.11 21.00
CA GLU A 177 13.34 -41.50 19.71
C GLU A 177 12.05 -41.44 18.88
N MET A 178 11.64 -40.25 18.46
CA MET A 178 10.55 -40.07 17.52
C MET A 178 11.15 -39.91 16.13
N ASP A 179 10.93 -40.87 15.24
CA ASP A 179 11.29 -40.74 13.83
C ASP A 179 10.70 -39.44 13.28
N THR A 180 11.50 -38.62 12.60
CA THR A 180 10.99 -37.44 11.89
C THR A 180 11.26 -37.60 10.40
N VAL A 181 10.19 -37.52 9.60
CA VAL A 181 10.33 -37.53 8.14
C VAL A 181 10.71 -36.12 7.70
N ILE A 182 11.88 -35.99 7.10
CA ILE A 182 12.35 -34.71 6.54
C ILE A 182 11.48 -34.39 5.32
N GLY A 183 10.67 -33.33 5.44
CA GLY A 183 9.88 -32.78 4.34
C GLY A 183 10.74 -32.04 3.30
N ARG A 184 10.13 -31.61 2.20
CA ARG A 184 10.85 -30.86 1.15
C ARG A 184 11.46 -29.56 1.70
N PRO A 185 12.64 -29.12 1.20
CA PRO A 185 13.29 -27.91 1.69
C PRO A 185 12.35 -26.69 1.60
N GLY A 186 11.96 -26.14 2.75
CA GLY A 186 11.04 -25.01 2.85
C GLY A 186 9.71 -25.30 3.56
N GLU A 187 9.39 -26.57 3.84
CA GLU A 187 8.20 -26.96 4.60
C GLU A 187 8.56 -27.42 6.03
N ARG A 188 7.57 -27.44 6.94
CA ARG A 188 7.75 -27.87 8.33
C ARG A 188 7.96 -29.39 8.39
N CYS A 189 8.87 -29.86 9.24
CA CYS A 189 9.00 -31.27 9.57
C CYS A 189 7.73 -31.76 10.30
N TYR A 190 7.18 -32.89 9.89
CA TYR A 190 6.03 -33.52 10.53
C TYR A 190 6.51 -34.69 11.40
N SER A 191 6.04 -34.78 12.64
CA SER A 191 6.17 -36.00 13.44
C SER A 191 5.12 -37.02 12.98
N PRO A 192 5.42 -38.33 12.95
CA PRO A 192 4.52 -39.39 12.51
C PRO A 192 3.18 -39.44 13.25
N SER A 193 3.11 -38.94 14.49
CA SER A 193 1.87 -38.86 15.28
C SER A 193 0.88 -37.78 14.81
N THR A 194 1.29 -36.90 13.92
CA THR A 194 0.44 -35.84 13.34
C THR A 194 0.08 -36.15 11.89
N PHE A 195 -0.49 -37.33 11.65
CA PHE A 195 -1.39 -37.49 10.52
C PHE A 195 -2.78 -36.96 10.93
N PRO A 196 -3.41 -36.06 10.17
CA PRO A 196 -4.78 -35.66 10.44
C PRO A 196 -5.70 -36.77 9.96
N SER A 197 -5.87 -37.83 10.76
CA SER A 197 -7.08 -38.63 10.65
C SER A 197 -8.22 -37.81 11.22
N ALA A 198 -9.21 -37.56 10.37
CA ALA A 198 -10.47 -36.95 10.76
C ALA A 198 -11.08 -37.67 11.97
N THR A 199 -11.89 -36.90 12.72
CA THR A 199 -12.89 -37.29 13.72
C THR A 199 -12.50 -37.35 15.21
N SER A 200 -13.42 -36.75 15.99
CA SER A 200 -13.65 -36.78 17.44
C SER A 200 -12.61 -36.21 18.42
N SER A 201 -12.96 -35.02 18.93
CA SER A 201 -12.99 -34.64 20.35
C SER A 201 -12.11 -35.42 21.34
N SER A 202 -11.05 -34.78 21.84
CA SER A 202 -10.69 -34.74 23.27
C SER A 202 -9.56 -33.73 23.51
N PRO A 203 -9.64 -32.86 24.54
CA PRO A 203 -8.55 -31.95 24.89
C PRO A 203 -7.52 -32.69 25.75
N CYS A 204 -6.35 -32.98 25.19
CA CYS A 204 -5.22 -33.47 25.98
C CYS A 204 -4.69 -32.33 26.87
N PHE A 205 -5.02 -32.43 28.15
CA PHE A 205 -4.44 -31.68 29.25
C PHE A 205 -2.91 -31.84 29.25
N TRP A 206 -2.20 -30.72 29.20
CA TRP A 206 -0.77 -30.67 29.49
C TRP A 206 -0.58 -30.69 31.00
N THR A 207 -0.26 -31.85 31.58
CA THR A 207 0.24 -31.93 32.95
C THR A 207 1.70 -31.48 32.99
N THR A 208 1.91 -30.21 33.31
CA THR A 208 3.18 -29.73 33.85
C THR A 208 3.48 -30.40 35.19
N ARG A 209 4.61 -31.13 35.30
CA ARG A 209 5.42 -31.30 36.54
C ARG A 209 6.69 -32.14 36.26
N PRO A 210 7.75 -32.06 37.10
CA PRO A 210 8.17 -31.00 38.02
C PRO A 210 9.60 -30.50 37.74
N LEU A 211 9.88 -29.28 38.22
CA LEU A 211 11.23 -28.77 38.45
C LEU A 211 11.97 -29.72 39.42
N TRP A 212 13.09 -30.29 38.98
CA TRP A 212 14.03 -30.95 39.89
C TRP A 212 14.72 -29.86 40.73
N ARG A 213 14.39 -29.82 42.03
CA ARG A 213 15.15 -29.10 43.04
C ARG A 213 16.48 -29.81 43.25
N SER A 214 17.56 -29.05 43.23
CA SER A 214 18.90 -29.46 43.63
C SER A 214 18.93 -29.99 45.07
N PRO A 215 19.73 -31.00 45.40
CA PRO A 215 20.05 -31.30 46.79
C PRO A 215 21.06 -30.26 47.30
N LEU A 216 20.69 -29.59 48.39
CA LEU A 216 21.62 -28.89 49.28
C LEU A 216 22.54 -29.96 49.90
N ASN A 217 23.82 -29.92 49.58
CA ASN A 217 24.83 -30.65 50.34
C ASN A 217 25.12 -29.89 51.64
N SER A 218 24.91 -30.60 52.74
CA SER A 218 25.33 -30.26 54.09
C SER A 218 26.73 -30.83 54.39
N GLN A 219 27.52 -30.05 55.14
CA GLN A 219 28.81 -30.37 55.81
C GLN A 219 30.03 -30.34 54.86
N LEU A 220 31.12 -29.61 55.10
CA LEU A 220 31.81 -29.14 56.31
C LEU A 220 32.37 -27.72 56.11
#